data_AF-A0A536CMA4-F1
#
_entry.id   AF-A0A536CMA4-F1
#
_cell.length_a   1.000
_cell.length_b   1.000
_cell.length_c   1.000
_cell.angle_alpha   90.00
_cell.angle_beta   90.00
_cell.angle_gamma   90.00
#
_symmetry.space_group_name_H-M   'P 1'
#
loop_
_entity.id
_entity.type
_entity.pdbx_description
1 polymer ?
#
loop_
_entity_poly.entity_id
_entity_poly.type
_entity_poly.pdbx_seq_one_letter_code
_entity_poly.pdbx_strand_id
1 'polypeptide(L)'
;MRRPGRGRGPGAGAGQARRRARRRPRKPWRCRGPGARGGALRPGSGPLRALSARAPRGHARPGGRDGALVPAAGPPRPRDRRTAPARGGVSAGRGSEGAQPPQRFDPLTRELLDRTRTVEIETTSPKGTVHRVPIWIVVDGEEVFVRSVRGERARWYRELLARPGAVITRSRRIPVRAVHAEDAGAKRRMTLGLKRKYPTSGASLVAMVRRAILDTTLRLEPA
;
A
#
# COMPACT_ATOMS: atom_id res chain seq x y z
N MET A 1 41.86 -13.98 81.89
CA MET A 1 40.45 -13.93 82.35
C MET A 1 39.63 -13.17 81.31
N ARG A 2 38.76 -13.85 80.55
CA ARG A 2 37.28 -13.90 80.65
C ARG A 2 36.53 -12.63 80.19
N ARG A 3 35.67 -12.84 79.17
CA ARG A 3 34.58 -11.98 78.62
C ARG A 3 33.66 -11.40 79.70
N PRO A 4 32.88 -10.32 79.45
CA PRO A 4 31.55 -10.36 78.75
C PRO A 4 31.31 -9.07 77.91
N GLY A 5 30.21 -8.80 77.18
CA GLY A 5 28.87 -9.36 77.10
C GLY A 5 28.00 -8.49 76.18
N ARG A 6 26.90 -9.07 75.66
CA ARG A 6 25.96 -8.54 74.66
C ARG A 6 24.89 -7.60 75.26
N GLY A 7 24.26 -6.78 74.40
CA GLY A 7 22.88 -6.25 74.54
C GLY A 7 22.57 -5.27 73.40
N ARG A 8 21.84 -5.64 72.32
CA ARG A 8 20.37 -5.73 72.14
C ARG A 8 19.65 -4.38 72.33
N GLY A 9 19.16 -3.79 71.23
CA GLY A 9 18.44 -2.50 71.19
C GLY A 9 16.93 -2.59 71.42
N PRO A 10 16.21 -1.47 71.18
CA PRO A 10 14.90 -1.42 70.49
C PRO A 10 14.91 -0.28 69.43
N GLY A 11 14.02 -0.11 68.45
CA GLY A 11 12.65 -0.59 68.24
C GLY A 11 11.71 0.60 67.96
N ALA A 12 11.26 0.74 66.70
CA ALA A 12 9.98 1.28 66.21
C ALA A 12 9.64 2.80 66.21
N GLY A 13 8.91 3.21 65.15
CA GLY A 13 8.04 4.41 65.11
C GLY A 13 8.29 5.35 63.92
N ALA A 14 7.92 5.01 62.68
CA ALA A 14 6.62 5.29 62.05
C ALA A 14 6.27 6.79 61.89
N GLY A 15 6.13 7.26 60.64
CA GLY A 15 5.42 8.51 60.35
C GLY A 15 5.76 9.16 59.00
N GLN A 16 4.94 8.88 57.98
CA GLN A 16 4.25 9.85 57.11
C GLN A 16 5.04 11.06 56.54
N ALA A 17 4.89 11.55 55.32
CA ALA A 17 4.08 11.27 54.14
C ALA A 17 4.50 12.35 53.11
N ARG A 18 4.34 12.03 51.82
CA ARG A 18 4.05 12.99 50.72
C ARG A 18 5.06 14.13 50.49
N ARG A 19 5.65 14.16 49.28
CA ARG A 19 5.39 15.26 48.32
C ARG A 19 5.85 14.92 46.91
N ARG A 20 4.91 15.16 45.99
CA ARG A 20 5.04 15.16 44.54
C ARG A 20 6.00 16.28 44.09
N ALA A 21 6.85 16.00 43.13
CA ALA A 21 7.31 16.98 42.13
C ALA A 21 7.69 16.22 40.84
N ARG A 22 6.71 15.98 39.96
CA ARG A 22 6.56 16.73 38.70
C ARG A 22 7.88 16.87 37.93
N ARG A 23 8.21 15.84 37.13
CA ARG A 23 9.15 15.99 36.00
C ARG A 23 8.58 17.04 35.06
N ARG A 24 9.26 18.19 35.01
CA ARG A 24 8.93 19.30 34.12
C ARG A 24 9.21 18.90 32.66
N PRO A 25 8.32 19.26 31.72
CA PRO A 25 8.55 19.08 30.29
C PRO A 25 9.60 20.07 29.78
N ARG A 26 10.45 19.60 28.86
CA ARG A 26 11.35 20.44 28.08
C ARG A 26 10.51 21.45 27.28
N LYS A 27 10.75 22.72 27.55
CA LYS A 27 10.05 23.89 26.99
C LYS A 27 10.51 24.21 25.56
N PRO A 28 9.76 25.08 24.85
CA PRO A 28 9.66 25.10 23.39
C PRO A 28 10.72 25.97 22.72
N TRP A 29 11.02 25.60 21.48
CA TRP A 29 11.76 26.45 20.55
C TRP A 29 10.86 27.61 20.11
N ARG A 30 11.15 28.79 20.65
CA ARG A 30 10.77 30.08 20.08
C ARG A 30 11.92 30.53 19.18
N CYS A 31 11.65 30.71 17.90
CA CYS A 31 12.44 31.60 17.05
C CYS A 31 11.53 32.71 16.54
N ARG A 32 12.07 33.93 16.66
CA ARG A 32 11.51 35.24 16.38
C ARG A 32 11.29 35.41 14.88
N GLY A 33 10.20 36.08 14.48
CA GLY A 33 10.01 36.56 13.10
C GLY A 33 10.92 37.75 12.77
N PRO A 34 11.06 38.05 11.47
CA PRO A 34 10.80 39.42 11.03
C PRO A 34 9.99 39.50 9.72
N GLY A 35 9.28 40.61 9.55
CA GLY A 35 9.08 41.23 8.24
C GLY A 35 7.78 40.90 7.50
N ALA A 36 6.76 41.70 7.74
CA ALA A 36 5.71 41.93 6.76
C ALA A 36 6.32 42.63 5.53
N ARG A 37 6.20 42.02 4.35
CA ARG A 37 6.11 42.71 3.06
C ARG A 37 5.10 41.96 2.19
N GLY A 38 4.11 42.72 1.72
CA GLY A 38 3.00 42.22 0.91
C GLY A 38 3.47 41.67 -0.43
N GLY A 39 2.77 40.62 -0.85
CA GLY A 39 2.92 39.98 -2.14
C GLY A 39 1.81 38.94 -2.25
N ALA A 40 0.62 39.40 -2.64
CA ALA A 40 -0.54 38.55 -2.85
C ALA A 40 -0.23 37.50 -3.93
N LEU A 41 -0.02 36.26 -3.52
CA LEU A 41 0.03 35.11 -4.42
C LEU A 41 -1.18 34.22 -4.13
N ARG A 42 -2.03 34.19 -5.14
CA ARG A 42 -3.34 33.54 -5.23
C ARG A 42 -3.22 32.04 -4.92
N PRO A 43 -4.12 31.44 -4.15
CA PRO A 43 -4.18 29.98 -4.05
C PRO A 43 -4.69 29.42 -5.40
N GLY A 44 -3.80 28.73 -6.11
CA GLY A 44 -4.14 27.95 -7.30
C GLY A 44 -5.02 26.76 -6.93
N SER A 45 -6.32 27.00 -6.79
CA SER A 45 -7.36 25.98 -6.85
C SER A 45 -7.38 25.40 -8.26
N GLY A 46 -6.66 24.29 -8.48
CA GLY A 46 -6.79 23.50 -9.70
C GLY A 46 -8.14 22.77 -9.71
N PRO A 47 -9.04 23.03 -10.68
CA PRO A 47 -10.33 22.37 -10.72
C PRO A 47 -10.16 20.91 -11.14
N LEU A 48 -10.74 19.99 -10.37
CA LEU A 48 -11.09 18.67 -10.88
C LEU A 48 -12.19 18.87 -11.92
N ARG A 49 -11.78 18.92 -13.19
CA ARG A 49 -12.65 19.06 -14.35
C ARG A 49 -13.68 17.93 -14.36
N ALA A 50 -14.95 18.30 -14.14
CA ALA A 50 -16.09 17.47 -14.47
C ALA A 50 -16.10 17.26 -15.99
N LEU A 51 -16.14 16.00 -16.43
CA LEU A 51 -16.34 15.65 -17.83
C LEU A 51 -17.62 14.83 -17.94
N SER A 52 -18.54 15.38 -18.73
CA SER A 52 -19.90 14.96 -18.98
C SER A 52 -20.05 13.51 -19.42
N ALA A 53 -21.15 12.90 -18.98
CA ALA A 53 -21.72 11.71 -19.58
C ALA A 53 -22.08 12.00 -21.05
N ARG A 54 -21.57 11.17 -21.97
CA ARG A 54 -21.98 11.17 -23.38
C ARG A 54 -22.88 9.95 -23.60
N ALA A 55 -24.08 10.22 -24.08
CA ALA A 55 -25.10 9.24 -24.46
C ALA A 55 -24.64 8.30 -25.59
N PRO A 56 -25.14 7.05 -25.65
CA PRO A 56 -24.89 6.17 -26.79
C PRO A 56 -25.84 6.53 -27.96
N ARG A 57 -25.25 6.80 -29.12
CA ARG A 57 -25.96 6.82 -30.41
C ARG A 57 -26.01 5.39 -30.94
N GLY A 58 -27.22 4.93 -31.25
CA GLY A 58 -27.45 3.66 -31.91
C GLY A 58 -27.04 3.70 -33.38
N HIS A 59 -26.62 2.55 -33.90
CA HIS A 59 -26.62 2.27 -35.33
C HIS A 59 -27.06 0.82 -35.53
N ALA A 60 -27.98 0.68 -36.48
CA ALA A 60 -28.68 -0.53 -36.88
C ALA A 60 -27.79 -1.48 -37.71
N ARG A 61 -28.30 -2.71 -37.86
CA ARG A 61 -27.79 -3.85 -38.66
C ARG A 61 -27.70 -3.53 -40.16
N PRO A 62 -27.07 -4.38 -41.00
CA PRO A 62 -27.63 -5.67 -41.48
C PRO A 62 -26.60 -6.82 -41.34
N GLY A 63 -26.92 -8.12 -41.26
CA GLY A 63 -27.78 -8.94 -42.12
C GLY A 63 -26.91 -9.72 -43.13
N GLY A 64 -26.76 -11.05 -42.98
CA GLY A 64 -26.21 -11.88 -44.06
C GLY A 64 -25.57 -13.24 -43.69
N ARG A 65 -26.30 -14.31 -44.06
CA ARG A 65 -25.85 -15.57 -44.70
C ARG A 65 -25.36 -16.75 -43.83
N ASP A 66 -26.28 -17.68 -43.63
CA ASP A 66 -26.26 -19.08 -44.08
C ASP A 66 -24.91 -19.82 -44.11
N GLY A 67 -24.67 -20.61 -43.07
CA GLY A 67 -23.67 -21.67 -43.07
C GLY A 67 -24.27 -22.98 -43.57
N ALA A 68 -23.94 -23.35 -44.81
CA ALA A 68 -24.31 -24.61 -45.43
C ALA A 68 -23.43 -25.78 -44.97
N LEU A 69 -24.09 -26.92 -44.77
CA LEU A 69 -23.68 -28.32 -44.89
C LEU A 69 -22.21 -28.71 -44.62
N VAL A 70 -22.06 -29.46 -43.53
CA VAL A 70 -20.98 -30.43 -43.30
C VAL A 70 -21.41 -31.77 -43.92
N PRO A 71 -20.58 -32.44 -44.75
CA PRO A 71 -20.78 -33.86 -45.01
C PRO A 71 -19.79 -34.70 -44.20
N ALA A 72 -20.32 -35.78 -43.64
CA ALA A 72 -19.62 -36.85 -42.96
C ALA A 72 -19.14 -37.92 -43.95
N ALA A 73 -17.98 -38.50 -43.68
CA ALA A 73 -17.51 -39.84 -44.06
C ALA A 73 -16.33 -40.13 -43.11
N GLY A 74 -16.22 -41.18 -42.30
CA GLY A 74 -16.57 -42.60 -42.40
C GLY A 74 -15.36 -43.37 -41.78
N PRO A 75 -15.52 -44.31 -40.83
CA PRO A 75 -14.40 -44.99 -40.14
C PRO A 75 -14.14 -46.42 -40.70
N PRO A 76 -13.40 -47.32 -40.03
CA PRO A 76 -11.96 -47.34 -39.68
C PRO A 76 -11.26 -48.61 -40.25
N ARG A 77 -9.96 -48.87 -39.96
CA ARG A 77 -9.36 -50.19 -39.62
C ARG A 77 -7.80 -50.15 -39.55
N PRO A 78 -7.16 -51.12 -38.88
CA PRO A 78 -6.04 -50.88 -37.95
C PRO A 78 -4.68 -51.40 -38.46
N ARG A 79 -3.61 -51.09 -37.73
CA ARG A 79 -2.51 -52.04 -37.50
C ARG A 79 -1.68 -51.70 -36.26
N ASP A 80 -1.60 -52.73 -35.42
CA ASP A 80 -0.73 -52.94 -34.27
C ASP A 80 0.72 -52.46 -34.44
N ARG A 81 1.31 -51.96 -33.35
CA ARG A 81 2.48 -52.60 -32.72
C ARG A 81 2.87 -51.93 -31.39
N ARG A 82 2.70 -52.75 -30.33
CA ARG A 82 3.63 -53.02 -29.23
C ARG A 82 4.02 -51.90 -28.24
N THR A 83 3.41 -52.00 -27.05
CA THR A 83 4.04 -52.22 -25.73
C THR A 83 5.16 -51.27 -25.23
N ALA A 84 4.75 -50.32 -24.36
CA ALA A 84 5.23 -50.02 -22.98
C ALA A 84 6.72 -50.21 -22.59
N PRO A 85 7.31 -49.36 -21.68
CA PRO A 85 6.65 -48.95 -20.45
C PRO A 85 6.75 -47.46 -20.05
N ALA A 86 5.69 -47.06 -19.36
CA ALA A 86 5.61 -45.88 -18.52
C ALA A 86 6.69 -45.93 -17.43
N ARG A 87 7.69 -45.05 -17.53
CA ARG A 87 8.42 -44.60 -16.35
C ARG A 87 7.65 -43.42 -15.78
N GLY A 88 6.93 -43.71 -14.71
CA GLY A 88 6.37 -42.70 -13.81
C GLY A 88 7.49 -41.81 -13.28
N GLY A 89 7.75 -40.72 -14.00
CA GLY A 89 8.31 -39.53 -13.40
C GLY A 89 7.18 -38.91 -12.60
N VAL A 90 7.07 -39.31 -11.32
CA VAL A 90 6.45 -38.46 -10.32
C VAL A 90 7.21 -37.14 -10.38
N SER A 91 6.69 -36.19 -11.15
CA SER A 91 7.08 -34.81 -11.00
C SER A 91 6.56 -34.47 -9.62
N ALA A 92 7.44 -34.67 -8.62
CA ALA A 92 7.26 -34.22 -7.27
C ALA A 92 6.79 -32.79 -7.41
N GLY A 93 5.49 -32.58 -7.20
CA GLY A 93 4.89 -31.28 -7.09
C GLY A 93 5.77 -30.59 -6.09
N ARG A 94 6.55 -29.61 -6.56
CA ARG A 94 7.34 -28.73 -5.73
C ARG A 94 6.33 -28.17 -4.75
N GLY A 95 6.38 -28.73 -3.55
CA GLY A 95 5.43 -28.46 -2.50
C GLY A 95 5.35 -26.96 -2.34
N SER A 96 4.11 -26.47 -2.23
CA SER A 96 3.78 -25.32 -1.40
C SER A 96 4.95 -24.37 -1.22
N GLU A 97 5.12 -23.49 -2.22
CA GLU A 97 5.99 -22.33 -2.15
C GLU A 97 5.66 -21.65 -0.84
N GLY A 98 6.47 -21.93 0.19
CA GLY A 98 6.27 -21.40 1.53
C GLY A 98 6.18 -19.91 1.34
N ALA A 99 5.01 -19.34 1.65
CA ALA A 99 4.69 -17.95 1.36
C ALA A 99 5.89 -17.11 1.78
N GLN A 100 6.66 -16.63 0.78
CA GLN A 100 7.87 -15.88 1.04
C GLN A 100 7.44 -14.74 1.97
N PRO A 101 8.16 -14.53 3.09
CA PRO A 101 7.79 -13.47 4.01
C PRO A 101 7.72 -12.16 3.21
N PRO A 102 6.73 -11.31 3.49
CA PRO A 102 6.47 -10.14 2.67
C PRO A 102 7.73 -9.28 2.59
N GLN A 103 8.11 -8.89 1.37
CA GLN A 103 9.36 -8.16 1.20
C GLN A 103 9.19 -6.73 1.74
N ARG A 104 10.19 -6.29 2.52
CA ARG A 104 10.19 -5.00 3.21
C ARG A 104 11.27 -4.10 2.65
N PHE A 105 10.97 -2.81 2.56
CA PHE A 105 11.97 -1.81 2.20
C PHE A 105 13.00 -1.63 3.32
N ASP A 106 14.23 -1.30 2.94
CA ASP A 106 15.25 -0.90 3.89
C ASP A 106 14.80 0.35 4.69
N PRO A 107 15.33 0.55 5.91
CA PRO A 107 14.93 1.66 6.76
C PRO A 107 15.08 3.05 6.13
N LEU A 108 16.12 3.29 5.33
CA LEU A 108 16.35 4.59 4.71
C LEU A 108 15.31 4.89 3.63
N THR A 109 14.96 3.87 2.83
CA THR A 109 13.86 3.99 1.85
C THR A 109 12.54 4.26 2.55
N ARG A 110 12.23 3.57 3.65
CA ARG A 110 11.00 3.83 4.43
C ARG A 110 10.96 5.25 4.97
N GLU A 111 12.05 5.74 5.54
CA GLU A 111 12.14 7.10 6.08
C GLU A 111 11.99 8.17 4.98
N LEU A 112 12.53 7.91 3.78
CA LEU A 112 12.35 8.78 2.61
C LEU A 112 10.87 8.85 2.18
N LEU A 113 10.21 7.70 2.09
CA LEU A 113 8.81 7.61 1.68
C LEU A 113 7.88 8.24 2.74
N ASP A 114 8.19 8.10 4.02
CA ASP A 114 7.40 8.69 5.10
C ASP A 114 7.47 10.21 5.09
N ARG A 115 8.66 10.78 4.89
CA ARG A 115 8.85 12.24 4.79
C ARG A 115 8.28 12.84 3.50
N THR A 116 8.14 12.04 2.44
CA THR A 116 7.62 12.51 1.14
C THR A 116 6.10 12.64 1.18
N ARG A 117 5.58 13.86 0.92
CA ARG A 117 4.13 14.11 0.93
C ARG A 117 3.39 13.49 -0.25
N THR A 118 3.93 13.62 -1.45
CA THR A 118 3.31 13.07 -2.67
C THR A 118 4.41 12.42 -3.48
N VAL A 119 4.17 11.20 -3.91
CA VAL A 119 5.04 10.44 -4.82
C VAL A 119 4.35 10.28 -6.15
N GLU A 120 5.09 10.02 -7.22
CA GLU A 120 4.50 9.52 -8.45
C GLU A 120 4.57 8.00 -8.47
N ILE A 121 3.47 7.35 -8.84
CA ILE A 121 3.51 5.94 -9.22
C ILE A 121 3.72 5.88 -10.72
N GLU A 122 4.81 5.24 -11.10
CA GLU A 122 5.10 4.83 -12.46
C GLU A 122 4.56 3.41 -12.69
N THR A 123 3.73 3.27 -13.72
CA THR A 123 3.25 1.97 -14.20
C THR A 123 3.48 1.83 -15.69
N THR A 124 3.36 0.61 -16.18
CA THR A 124 3.43 0.31 -17.62
C THR A 124 2.12 -0.33 -18.06
N SER A 125 1.60 0.11 -19.20
CA SER A 125 0.43 -0.49 -19.87
C SER A 125 0.80 -1.81 -20.53
N PRO A 126 -0.12 -2.75 -20.78
CA PRO A 126 0.20 -4.02 -21.44
C PRO A 126 0.94 -3.84 -22.78
N LYS A 127 0.74 -2.70 -23.46
CA LYS A 127 1.40 -2.33 -24.72
C LYS A 127 2.79 -1.67 -24.54
N GLY A 128 3.30 -1.58 -23.31
CA GLY A 128 4.61 -0.99 -22.99
C GLY A 128 4.60 0.52 -22.71
N THR A 129 3.44 1.20 -22.77
CA THR A 129 3.37 2.64 -22.49
C THR A 129 3.58 2.95 -21.02
N VAL A 130 4.49 3.86 -20.69
CA VAL A 130 4.74 4.30 -19.31
C VAL A 130 3.74 5.38 -18.91
N HIS A 131 3.18 5.25 -17.70
CA HIS A 131 2.27 6.22 -17.09
C HIS A 131 2.82 6.65 -15.74
N ARG A 132 2.60 7.92 -15.38
CA ARG A 132 2.90 8.45 -14.05
C ARG A 132 1.71 9.19 -13.48
N VAL A 133 1.43 8.95 -12.20
CA VAL A 133 0.35 9.65 -11.49
C VAL A 133 0.78 10.03 -10.08
N PRO A 134 0.52 11.26 -9.62
CA PRO A 134 0.78 11.65 -8.24
C PRO A 134 -0.21 10.97 -7.29
N ILE A 135 0.30 10.35 -6.23
CA ILE A 135 -0.50 9.72 -5.19
C ILE A 135 0.06 9.97 -3.79
N TRP A 136 -0.78 9.77 -2.78
CA TRP A 136 -0.36 9.77 -1.37
C TRP A 136 0.15 8.39 -0.97
N ILE A 137 1.11 8.41 -0.04
CA ILE A 137 1.80 7.23 0.46
C ILE A 137 1.91 7.29 1.97
N VAL A 138 1.69 6.16 2.63
CA VAL A 138 1.77 6.02 4.08
C VAL A 138 2.79 4.97 4.42
N VAL A 139 3.66 5.27 5.38
CA VAL A 139 4.53 4.29 6.02
C VAL A 139 4.01 4.06 7.43
N ASP A 140 3.86 2.80 7.82
CA ASP A 140 3.47 2.43 9.17
C ASP A 140 4.30 1.21 9.61
N GLY A 141 5.29 1.46 10.49
CA GLY A 141 6.29 0.46 10.87
C GLY A 141 7.17 0.04 9.69
N GLU A 142 7.03 -1.21 9.26
CA GLU A 142 7.83 -1.79 8.17
C GLU A 142 7.08 -1.90 6.85
N GLU A 143 5.81 -1.50 6.84
CA GLU A 143 4.95 -1.60 5.68
C GLU A 143 4.67 -0.24 5.06
N VAL A 144 4.53 -0.26 3.74
CA VAL A 144 4.27 0.92 2.93
C VAL A 144 2.96 0.70 2.19
N PHE A 145 2.07 1.68 2.26
CA PHE A 145 0.71 1.58 1.74
C PHE A 145 0.37 2.73 0.79
N VAL A 146 -0.43 2.38 -0.21
CA VAL A 146 -1.07 3.33 -1.12
C VAL A 146 -2.54 2.94 -1.29
N ARG A 147 -3.38 3.89 -1.72
CA ARG A 147 -4.81 3.62 -1.94
C ARG A 147 -5.33 4.35 -3.16
N SER A 148 -6.19 3.67 -3.92
CA SER A 148 -6.86 4.28 -5.07
C SER A 148 -8.15 4.99 -4.67
N VAL A 149 -8.16 6.33 -4.78
CA VAL A 149 -9.39 7.12 -4.60
C VAL A 149 -10.47 6.79 -5.64
N ARG A 150 -10.06 6.40 -6.86
CA ARG A 150 -10.99 5.99 -7.94
C ARG A 150 -11.37 4.51 -7.88
N GLY A 151 -11.02 3.83 -6.78
CA GLY A 151 -11.22 2.40 -6.62
C GLY A 151 -10.49 1.58 -7.69
N GLU A 152 -11.02 0.41 -8.01
CA GLU A 152 -10.44 -0.56 -8.94
C GLU A 152 -10.39 -0.06 -10.38
N ARG A 153 -11.18 0.96 -10.72
CA ARG A 153 -11.23 1.56 -12.05
C ARG A 153 -9.99 2.40 -12.38
N ALA A 154 -9.16 2.73 -11.39
CA ALA A 154 -7.94 3.49 -11.64
C ALA A 154 -6.98 2.70 -12.53
N ARG A 155 -6.48 3.35 -13.60
CA ARG A 155 -5.51 2.73 -14.52
C ARG A 155 -4.26 2.26 -13.79
N TRP A 156 -3.61 3.16 -13.06
CA TRP A 156 -2.38 2.86 -12.31
C TRP A 156 -2.58 1.69 -11.34
N TYR A 157 -3.74 1.59 -10.69
CA TYR A 157 -4.05 0.52 -9.74
C TYR A 157 -4.04 -0.84 -10.44
N ARG A 158 -4.76 -0.96 -11.56
CA ARG A 158 -4.82 -2.20 -12.35
C ARG A 158 -3.47 -2.56 -12.96
N GLU A 159 -2.74 -1.56 -13.47
CA GLU A 159 -1.43 -1.79 -14.07
C GLU A 159 -0.39 -2.23 -13.04
N LEU A 160 -0.38 -1.61 -11.85
CA LEU A 160 0.55 -1.93 -10.78
C LEU A 160 0.29 -3.30 -10.13
N LEU A 161 -0.97 -3.75 -10.12
CA LEU A 161 -1.33 -5.11 -9.72
C LEU A 161 -0.92 -6.15 -10.75
N ALA A 162 -1.00 -5.80 -12.04
CA ALA A 162 -0.65 -6.74 -13.10
C ALA A 162 0.87 -6.96 -13.22
N ARG A 163 1.68 -5.91 -13.02
CA ARG A 163 3.14 -5.96 -13.18
C ARG A 163 3.86 -4.99 -12.24
N PRO A 164 5.14 -5.25 -11.90
CA PRO A 164 5.96 -4.31 -11.16
C PRO A 164 5.98 -2.92 -11.80
N GLY A 165 6.07 -1.90 -10.95
CA GLY A 165 6.20 -0.50 -11.33
C GLY A 165 7.30 0.18 -10.52
N ALA A 166 7.18 1.49 -10.36
CA ALA A 166 8.09 2.22 -9.47
C ALA A 166 7.39 3.34 -8.70
N VAL A 167 7.85 3.58 -7.48
CA VAL A 167 7.59 4.82 -6.75
C VAL A 167 8.69 5.80 -7.10
N ILE A 168 8.30 6.94 -7.65
CA ILE A 168 9.21 8.04 -7.96
C ILE A 168 9.06 9.10 -6.87
N THR A 169 10.15 9.36 -6.16
CA THR A 169 10.31 10.54 -5.31
C THR A 169 11.08 11.61 -6.07
N ARG A 170 11.27 12.79 -5.46
CA ARG A 170 12.08 13.86 -6.09
C ARG A 170 13.52 13.45 -6.38
N SER A 171 14.06 12.49 -5.65
CA SER A 171 15.48 12.11 -5.70
C SER A 171 15.73 10.68 -6.17
N ARG A 172 14.70 9.82 -6.22
CA ARG A 172 14.91 8.38 -6.46
C ARG A 172 13.73 7.74 -7.18
N ARG A 173 14.07 6.81 -8.07
CA ARG A 173 13.15 5.81 -8.63
C ARG A 173 13.33 4.51 -7.83
N ILE A 174 12.26 4.05 -7.17
CA ILE A 174 12.25 2.87 -6.31
C ILE A 174 11.38 1.81 -6.99
N PRO A 175 11.94 0.69 -7.48
CA PRO A 175 11.15 -0.41 -8.03
C PRO A 175 10.22 -0.99 -6.96
N VAL A 176 8.96 -1.24 -7.32
CA VAL A 176 7.96 -1.80 -6.41
C VAL A 176 7.05 -2.82 -7.09
N ARG A 177 6.57 -3.77 -6.30
CA ARG A 177 5.42 -4.62 -6.60
C ARG A 177 4.29 -4.28 -5.64
N ALA A 178 3.05 -4.33 -6.13
CA ALA A 178 1.88 -4.16 -5.28
C ALA A 178 1.27 -5.52 -4.91
N VAL A 179 0.83 -5.61 -3.65
CA VAL A 179 0.05 -6.72 -3.12
C VAL A 179 -1.20 -6.14 -2.46
N HIS A 180 -2.35 -6.82 -2.60
CA HIS A 180 -3.56 -6.41 -1.90
C HIS A 180 -3.36 -6.47 -0.38
N ALA A 181 -3.72 -5.39 0.32
CA ALA A 181 -3.78 -5.40 1.77
C ALA A 181 -5.15 -5.96 2.20
N GLU A 182 -5.27 -7.29 2.22
CA GLU A 182 -6.53 -7.99 2.50
C GLU A 182 -6.99 -7.81 3.95
N ASP A 183 -6.05 -7.76 4.90
CA ASP A 183 -6.37 -7.70 6.32
C ASP A 183 -6.94 -6.34 6.73
N ALA A 184 -7.98 -6.38 7.57
CA ALA A 184 -8.62 -5.18 8.11
C ALA A 184 -7.63 -4.30 8.91
N GLY A 185 -6.59 -4.91 9.49
CA GLY A 185 -5.52 -4.22 10.21
C GLY A 185 -4.76 -3.25 9.31
N ALA A 186 -4.30 -3.69 8.15
CA ALA A 186 -3.59 -2.88 7.16
C ALA A 186 -4.47 -1.74 6.64
N LYS A 187 -5.74 -2.03 6.30
CA LYS A 187 -6.72 -1.02 5.87
C LYS A 187 -6.93 0.07 6.93
N ARG A 188 -6.92 -0.32 8.22
CA ARG A 188 -7.00 0.59 9.37
C ARG A 188 -5.70 1.38 9.57
N ARG A 189 -4.52 0.73 9.53
CA ARG A 189 -3.20 1.40 9.62
C ARG A 189 -3.04 2.46 8.54
N MET A 190 -3.36 2.12 7.29
CA MET A 190 -3.39 3.07 6.17
C MET A 190 -4.31 4.27 6.45
N THR A 191 -5.55 4.01 6.91
CA THR A 191 -6.51 5.09 7.22
C THR A 191 -6.02 6.01 8.33
N LEU A 192 -5.42 5.47 9.39
CA LEU A 192 -4.85 6.25 10.47
C LEU A 192 -3.63 7.05 10.01
N GLY A 193 -2.74 6.43 9.24
CA GLY A 193 -1.57 7.09 8.67
C GLY A 193 -1.94 8.23 7.73
N LEU A 194 -2.98 8.06 6.91
CA LEU A 194 -3.54 9.14 6.09
C LEU A 194 -3.99 10.33 6.95
N LYS A 195 -4.74 10.07 8.03
CA LYS A 195 -5.21 11.13 8.94
C LYS A 195 -4.06 11.85 9.65
N ARG A 196 -2.99 11.12 10.04
CA ARG A 196 -1.80 11.71 10.68
C ARG A 196 -0.98 12.55 9.71
N LYS A 197 -0.74 12.03 8.49
CA LYS A 197 0.19 12.61 7.52
C LYS A 197 -0.43 13.76 6.72
N TYR A 198 -1.76 13.74 6.52
CA TYR A 198 -2.50 14.72 5.72
C TYR A 198 -3.68 15.38 6.47
N PRO A 199 -3.49 15.90 7.71
CA PRO A 199 -4.60 16.33 8.56
C PRO A 199 -5.36 17.54 7.99
N THR A 200 -4.72 18.38 7.17
CA THR A 200 -5.28 19.60 6.62
C THR A 200 -5.86 19.44 5.21
N SER A 201 -5.95 18.21 4.69
CA SER A 201 -6.34 17.96 3.29
C SER A 201 -7.86 17.82 3.07
N GLY A 202 -8.69 18.12 4.09
CA GLY A 202 -10.13 18.33 3.97
C GLY A 202 -10.87 17.25 3.17
N ALA A 203 -11.63 17.68 2.15
CA ALA A 203 -12.46 16.81 1.31
C ALA A 203 -11.66 15.68 0.63
N SER A 204 -10.39 15.91 0.26
CA SER A 204 -9.54 14.89 -0.34
C SER A 204 -9.21 13.77 0.64
N LEU A 205 -8.97 14.11 1.92
CA LEU A 205 -8.78 13.10 2.96
C LEU A 205 -10.07 12.32 3.20
N VAL A 206 -11.23 12.99 3.26
CA VAL A 206 -12.55 12.35 3.41
C VAL A 206 -12.79 11.33 2.28
N ALA A 207 -12.48 11.70 1.03
CA ALA A 207 -12.61 10.82 -0.12
C ALA A 207 -11.66 9.60 -0.06
N MET A 208 -10.49 9.73 0.58
CA MET A 208 -9.50 8.66 0.72
C MET A 208 -9.78 7.67 1.86
N VAL A 209 -10.62 8.03 2.83
CA VAL A 209 -10.93 7.19 4.00
C VAL A 209 -12.34 6.57 3.97
N ARG A 210 -13.09 6.79 2.87
CA ARG A 210 -14.43 6.21 2.69
C ARG A 210 -14.37 4.68 2.61
N ARG A 211 -15.37 4.02 3.20
CA ARG A 211 -15.47 2.55 3.25
C ARG A 211 -15.40 1.90 1.87
N ALA A 212 -16.06 2.49 0.88
CA ALA A 212 -16.18 1.94 -0.48
C ALA A 212 -14.86 1.79 -1.26
N ILE A 213 -13.74 2.28 -0.76
CA ILE A 213 -12.42 2.12 -1.42
C ILE A 213 -11.36 1.52 -0.49
N LEU A 214 -11.74 1.03 0.70
CA LEU A 214 -10.74 0.45 1.61
C LEU A 214 -10.06 -0.77 1.00
N ASP A 215 -10.80 -1.53 0.17
CA ASP A 215 -10.31 -2.73 -0.50
C ASP A 215 -9.34 -2.42 -1.65
N THR A 216 -9.18 -1.15 -2.03
CA THR A 216 -8.16 -0.72 -2.99
C THR A 216 -6.88 -0.22 -2.32
N THR A 217 -6.68 -0.63 -1.05
CA THR A 217 -5.42 -0.45 -0.34
C THR A 217 -4.44 -1.50 -0.84
N LEU A 218 -3.28 -1.03 -1.31
CA LEU A 218 -2.18 -1.88 -1.72
C LEU A 218 -1.04 -1.71 -0.71
N ARG A 219 -0.45 -2.83 -0.30
CA ARG A 219 0.89 -2.84 0.28
C ARG A 219 1.91 -2.84 -0.84
N LEU A 220 2.92 -1.99 -0.73
CA LEU A 220 4.04 -1.98 -1.64
C LEU A 220 5.18 -2.79 -1.04
N GLU A 221 5.85 -3.54 -1.91
CA GLU A 221 7.01 -4.35 -1.60
C GLU A 221 8.13 -4.02 -2.61
N PRO A 222 9.42 -4.18 -2.24
CA PRO A 222 10.51 -4.15 -3.20
C PRO A 222 10.27 -5.16 -4.33
N ALA A 223 10.56 -4.77 -5.58
CA ALA A 223 10.46 -5.64 -6.77
C ALA A 223 11.81 -6.20 -7.21
#